data_AF-A0A158P4Q7-F1
#
_entry.id   AF-A0A158P4Q7-F1
#
_cell.length_a   1.000
_cell.length_b   1.000
_cell.length_c   1.000
_cell.angle_alpha   90.00
_cell.angle_beta   90.00
_cell.angle_gamma   90.00
#
_symmetry.space_group_name_H-M   'P 1'
#
loop_
_entity.id
_entity.type
_entity.pdbx_description
1 polymer ?
#
loop_
_entity_poly.entity_id
_entity_poly.type
_entity_poly.pdbx_seq_one_letter_code
_entity_poly.pdbx_strand_id
1 'polypeptide(L)'
;MFLLFPFPLVSSVIVLLIVVTPSIGFNQRYMTNTKGYRRGTRYTFARPFRRRGVEHLSTFLKVYKRGDIVDIKGNGAFHKGMPFKFYHGKTGRVFNVTKHGLGVIVNKRVRNRVIPKKINIRIEHVSHSKCRQDFLTRVKENEELKKLAKEKKVNKPNLKRQPVAPRGGHLIRVTRVNRPVNLAPLPYELVA
;
A
#
# COMPACT_ATOMS: atom_id res chain seq x y z
N MET A 1 70.44 -51.21 -41.23
CA MET A 1 71.68 -50.58 -41.73
C MET A 1 71.73 -49.18 -41.15
N PHE A 2 72.71 -48.94 -40.29
CA PHE A 2 73.02 -47.65 -39.66
C PHE A 2 73.20 -46.56 -40.70
N LEU A 3 72.76 -45.33 -40.39
CA LEU A 3 73.58 -44.13 -40.58
C LEU A 3 73.07 -43.03 -39.62
N LEU A 4 73.98 -42.64 -38.74
CA LEU A 4 73.93 -41.56 -37.75
C LEU A 4 74.44 -40.25 -38.36
N PHE A 5 74.22 -39.15 -37.61
CA PHE A 5 74.81 -37.78 -37.66
C PHE A 5 73.96 -36.66 -38.32
N PRO A 6 74.10 -35.37 -37.91
CA PRO A 6 73.94 -34.79 -36.55
C PRO A 6 73.18 -33.41 -36.51
N PHE A 7 72.91 -32.93 -35.29
CA PHE A 7 72.51 -31.56 -34.83
C PHE A 7 73.14 -30.37 -35.60
N PRO A 8 72.60 -29.10 -35.59
CA PRO A 8 72.26 -28.37 -34.35
C PRO A 8 71.11 -27.32 -34.32
N LEU A 9 70.63 -27.13 -33.08
CA LEU A 9 70.14 -25.92 -32.40
C LEU A 9 70.11 -24.58 -33.18
N VAL A 10 68.90 -24.00 -33.32
CA VAL A 10 68.72 -22.54 -33.22
C VAL A 10 67.43 -22.24 -32.43
N SER A 11 67.63 -21.60 -31.28
CA SER A 11 66.69 -20.86 -30.45
C SER A 11 65.56 -20.16 -31.23
N SER A 12 64.29 -20.34 -30.83
CA SER A 12 63.25 -19.31 -30.88
C SER A 12 61.96 -19.72 -30.14
N VAL A 13 61.70 -19.06 -29.01
CA VAL A 13 60.40 -18.45 -28.65
C VAL A 13 59.16 -19.36 -28.53
N ILE A 14 58.83 -19.67 -27.26
CA ILE A 14 57.50 -19.51 -26.61
C ILE A 14 56.31 -19.35 -27.58
N VAL A 15 55.44 -20.35 -27.69
CA VAL A 15 53.98 -20.15 -27.67
C VAL A 15 53.30 -21.39 -27.08
N LEU A 16 53.13 -21.37 -25.76
CA LEU A 16 52.17 -22.23 -25.04
C LEU A 16 50.76 -21.66 -25.29
N LEU A 17 50.09 -22.08 -26.37
CA LEU A 17 48.70 -21.69 -26.64
C LEU A 17 47.76 -22.70 -25.97
N ILE A 18 47.56 -22.50 -24.67
CA ILE A 18 46.47 -23.13 -23.92
C ILE A 18 45.16 -22.68 -24.57
N VAL A 19 44.41 -23.65 -25.09
CA VAL A 19 43.01 -23.53 -25.48
C VAL A 19 42.19 -23.23 -24.21
N VAL A 20 42.12 -21.96 -23.83
CA VAL A 20 41.11 -21.47 -22.89
C VAL A 20 39.87 -21.22 -23.73
N THR A 21 38.99 -22.21 -23.81
CA THR A 21 37.59 -21.97 -24.13
C THR A 21 37.07 -20.95 -23.11
N PRO A 22 36.69 -19.72 -23.48
CA PRO A 22 35.97 -18.90 -22.56
C PRO A 22 34.56 -19.50 -22.50
N SER A 23 34.26 -20.18 -21.39
CA SER A 23 32.88 -20.33 -20.93
C SER A 23 32.36 -18.93 -20.65
N ILE A 24 31.95 -18.23 -21.72
CA ILE A 24 31.24 -16.96 -21.65
C ILE A 24 29.88 -17.31 -21.04
N GLY A 25 29.83 -17.25 -19.72
CA GLY A 25 28.59 -17.31 -18.95
C GLY A 25 27.70 -16.18 -19.43
N PHE A 26 26.80 -16.50 -20.35
CA PHE A 26 25.82 -15.58 -20.91
C PHE A 26 24.73 -15.33 -19.86
N ASN A 27 25.05 -14.49 -18.87
CA ASN A 27 24.04 -13.93 -17.96
C ASN A 27 23.99 -12.41 -18.16
N GLN A 28 23.77 -11.99 -19.41
CA GLN A 28 23.28 -10.65 -19.69
C GLN A 28 21.82 -10.60 -19.25
N ARG A 29 21.58 -10.20 -17.99
CA ARG A 29 20.26 -9.75 -17.56
C ARG A 29 19.90 -8.50 -18.35
N TYR A 30 19.22 -8.66 -19.48
CA TYR A 30 18.66 -7.53 -20.23
C TYR A 30 17.80 -6.67 -19.30
N MET A 31 18.28 -5.47 -18.97
CA MET A 31 17.56 -4.52 -18.12
C MET A 31 16.39 -3.91 -18.92
N THR A 32 15.31 -4.66 -19.06
CA THR A 32 14.14 -4.28 -19.89
C THR A 32 13.42 -3.03 -19.41
N ASN A 33 13.59 -2.62 -18.15
CA ASN A 33 12.82 -1.52 -17.59
C ASN A 33 13.69 -0.51 -16.85
N THR A 34 13.50 0.77 -17.20
CA THR A 34 14.13 1.93 -16.55
C THR A 34 13.84 1.97 -15.05
N LYS A 35 14.72 2.57 -14.25
CA LYS A 35 14.61 2.64 -12.78
C LYS A 35 14.22 4.02 -12.26
N GLY A 36 13.55 4.82 -13.09
CA GLY A 36 13.14 6.19 -12.76
C GLY A 36 12.19 6.27 -11.54
N TYR A 37 12.29 7.38 -10.80
CA TYR A 37 11.54 7.62 -9.56
C TYR A 37 10.01 7.53 -9.75
N ARG A 38 9.50 8.00 -10.89
CA ARG A 38 8.07 8.00 -11.25
C ARG A 38 7.71 6.95 -12.31
N ARG A 39 8.51 5.89 -12.47
CA ARG A 39 8.16 4.81 -13.41
C ARG A 39 6.86 4.13 -13.02
N GLY A 40 5.96 3.94 -13.99
CA GLY A 40 4.73 3.17 -13.83
C GLY A 40 3.64 3.88 -13.02
N THR A 41 3.70 5.22 -12.94
CA THR A 41 2.72 6.00 -12.15
C THR A 41 1.73 6.77 -13.02
N ARG A 42 1.51 6.34 -14.28
CA ARG A 42 0.62 7.02 -15.24
C ARG A 42 -0.78 7.24 -14.65
N TYR A 43 -1.39 6.18 -14.12
CA TYR A 43 -2.72 6.26 -13.50
C TYR A 43 -2.66 6.59 -12.00
N THR A 44 -1.61 6.16 -11.30
CA THR A 44 -1.47 6.35 -9.84
C THR A 44 -1.43 7.82 -9.42
N PHE A 45 -0.78 8.67 -10.22
CA PHE A 45 -0.72 10.12 -9.97
C PHE A 45 -1.61 10.93 -10.91
N ALA A 46 -2.46 10.27 -11.71
CA ALA A 46 -3.43 10.97 -12.53
C ALA A 46 -4.46 11.68 -11.64
N ARG A 47 -4.90 12.86 -12.08
CA ARG A 47 -6.04 13.54 -11.46
C ARG A 47 -7.34 12.83 -11.86
N PRO A 48 -8.34 12.79 -10.96
CA PRO A 48 -9.64 12.22 -11.30
C PRO A 48 -10.32 13.02 -12.43
N PHE A 49 -11.26 12.36 -13.11
CA PHE A 49 -12.06 12.99 -14.16
C PHE A 49 -12.78 14.23 -13.62
N ARG A 50 -12.74 15.34 -14.38
CA ARG A 50 -13.32 16.65 -14.01
C ARG A 50 -12.86 17.20 -12.65
N ARG A 51 -11.68 16.79 -12.16
CA ARG A 51 -11.07 17.26 -10.90
C ARG A 51 -9.65 17.80 -11.10
N ARG A 52 -9.37 18.37 -12.28
CA ARG A 52 -8.10 19.04 -12.61
C ARG A 52 -8.18 20.51 -12.17
N GLY A 53 -7.02 21.14 -11.96
CA GLY A 53 -6.93 22.55 -11.56
C GLY A 53 -6.60 22.77 -10.09
N VAL A 54 -7.12 23.87 -9.53
CA VAL A 54 -6.84 24.34 -8.16
C VAL A 54 -7.42 23.38 -7.13
N GLU A 55 -6.66 23.11 -6.07
CA GLU A 55 -7.11 22.27 -4.95
C GLU A 55 -7.90 23.08 -3.92
N HIS A 56 -8.89 22.45 -3.28
CA HIS A 56 -9.73 23.12 -2.29
C HIS A 56 -8.92 23.59 -1.07
N LEU A 57 -9.25 24.78 -0.54
CA LEU A 57 -8.59 25.38 0.63
C LEU A 57 -8.65 24.49 1.88
N SER A 58 -9.67 23.62 1.98
CA SER A 58 -9.81 22.64 3.05
C SER A 58 -8.62 21.69 3.19
N THR A 59 -7.83 21.49 2.14
CA THR A 59 -6.61 20.67 2.22
C THR A 59 -5.51 21.38 3.01
N PHE A 60 -5.37 22.70 2.85
CA PHE A 60 -4.34 23.50 3.49
C PHE A 60 -4.69 23.87 4.93
N LEU A 61 -5.97 24.07 5.23
CA LEU A 61 -6.44 24.46 6.56
C LEU A 61 -6.54 23.30 7.57
N LYS A 62 -6.23 22.06 7.15
CA LYS A 62 -6.18 20.91 8.04
C LYS A 62 -5.01 21.02 9.00
N VAL A 63 -5.31 21.01 10.29
CA VAL A 63 -4.30 21.02 11.35
C VAL A 63 -3.80 19.60 11.59
N TYR A 64 -2.48 19.42 11.54
CA TYR A 64 -1.81 18.15 11.85
C TYR A 64 -0.93 18.31 13.09
N LYS A 65 -0.98 17.34 13.99
CA LYS A 65 -0.17 17.27 15.19
C LYS A 65 0.77 16.07 15.15
N ARG A 66 1.82 16.11 15.98
CA ARG A 66 2.70 14.95 16.18
C ARG A 66 1.90 13.81 16.79
N GLY A 67 2.07 12.60 16.24
CA GLY A 67 1.34 11.41 16.68
C GLY A 67 0.05 11.12 15.91
N ASP A 68 -0.42 12.05 15.07
CA ASP A 68 -1.60 11.82 14.24
C ASP A 68 -1.34 10.72 13.21
N ILE A 69 -2.41 9.97 12.90
CA ILE A 69 -2.40 8.93 11.88
C ILE A 69 -2.89 9.53 10.57
N VAL A 70 -2.04 9.42 9.55
CA VAL A 70 -2.27 10.05 8.26
C VAL A 70 -2.13 9.06 7.12
N ASP A 71 -2.97 9.24 6.11
CA ASP A 71 -2.95 8.50 4.86
C ASP A 71 -2.23 9.31 3.79
N ILE A 72 -1.34 8.64 3.05
CA ILE A 72 -0.51 9.26 2.02
C ILE A 72 -1.14 8.99 0.65
N LYS A 73 -1.56 10.06 -0.03
CA LYS A 73 -2.07 10.01 -1.40
C LYS A 73 -1.44 11.12 -2.23
N GLY A 74 -0.50 10.74 -3.08
CA GLY A 74 0.19 11.68 -3.96
C GLY A 74 -0.78 12.37 -4.93
N ASN A 75 -0.75 13.70 -4.92
CA ASN A 75 -1.52 14.56 -5.82
C ASN A 75 -0.62 14.95 -7.01
N GLY A 76 -0.99 14.56 -8.24
CA GLY A 76 -0.17 14.83 -9.42
C GLY A 76 -0.03 16.30 -9.80
N ALA A 77 -0.91 17.18 -9.31
CA ALA A 77 -0.85 18.63 -9.58
C ALA A 77 0.29 19.34 -8.84
N PHE A 78 0.72 18.80 -7.69
CA PHE A 78 1.81 19.37 -6.90
C PHE A 78 3.05 18.49 -7.02
N HIS A 79 4.14 19.05 -7.54
CA HIS A 79 5.38 18.30 -7.78
C HIS A 79 6.33 18.27 -6.57
N LYS A 80 6.30 19.33 -5.74
CA LYS A 80 7.21 19.47 -4.60
C LYS A 80 6.80 18.51 -3.47
N GLY A 81 7.77 17.90 -2.81
CA GLY A 81 7.55 16.98 -1.68
C GLY A 81 6.60 15.81 -1.97
N MET A 82 6.55 15.40 -3.24
CA MET A 82 5.75 14.26 -3.69
C MET A 82 6.30 12.94 -3.12
N PRO A 83 5.43 12.07 -2.57
CA PRO A 83 5.87 10.78 -2.04
C PRO A 83 6.33 9.85 -3.17
N PHE A 84 7.31 8.99 -2.87
CA PHE A 84 7.67 7.89 -3.77
C PHE A 84 6.49 6.94 -3.94
N LYS A 85 6.32 6.37 -5.15
CA LYS A 85 5.16 5.55 -5.53
C LYS A 85 4.82 4.41 -4.54
N PHE A 86 5.82 3.86 -3.87
CA PHE A 86 5.62 2.80 -2.87
C PHE A 86 4.76 3.25 -1.68
N TYR A 87 4.87 4.53 -1.30
CA TYR A 87 4.16 5.10 -0.16
C TYR A 87 2.76 5.62 -0.51
N HIS A 88 2.39 5.61 -1.80
CA HIS A 88 1.03 5.93 -2.19
C HIS A 88 0.05 4.87 -1.64
N GLY A 89 -1.02 5.32 -0.98
CA GLY A 89 -1.98 4.45 -0.32
C GLY A 89 -1.46 3.80 0.96
N LYS A 90 -0.37 4.31 1.54
CA LYS A 90 0.13 3.86 2.84
C LYS A 90 -0.28 4.82 3.94
N THR A 91 -0.52 4.25 5.11
CA THR A 91 -0.81 5.00 6.34
C THR A 91 0.45 5.06 7.19
N GLY A 92 0.67 6.18 7.85
CA GLY A 92 1.79 6.38 8.76
C GLY A 92 1.44 7.27 9.93
N ARG A 93 2.42 7.46 10.82
CA ARG A 93 2.31 8.37 11.96
C ARG A 93 3.19 9.60 11.76
N VAL A 94 2.65 10.77 12.08
CA VAL A 94 3.39 12.03 12.00
C VAL A 94 4.43 12.09 13.13
N PHE A 95 5.71 12.29 12.79
CA PHE A 95 6.78 12.48 13.75
C PHE A 95 7.24 13.94 13.84
N ASN A 96 7.20 14.66 12.73
CA ASN A 96 7.63 16.05 12.64
C ASN A 96 6.62 16.89 11.84
N VAL A 97 6.51 18.16 12.17
CA VAL A 97 5.65 19.13 11.49
C VAL A 97 6.52 20.31 11.08
N THR A 98 6.42 20.71 9.80
CA THR A 98 7.15 21.84 9.22
C THR A 98 6.16 22.82 8.60
N LYS A 99 6.62 24.02 8.18
CA LYS A 99 5.76 25.08 7.63
C LYS A 99 4.84 24.62 6.48
N HIS A 100 5.32 23.73 5.61
CA HIS A 100 4.59 23.29 4.41
C HIS A 100 4.43 21.77 4.29
N GLY A 101 4.90 21.01 5.27
CA GLY A 101 4.95 19.56 5.17
C GLY A 101 5.06 18.84 6.50
N LEU A 102 4.96 17.53 6.40
CA LEU A 102 4.91 16.59 7.51
C LEU A 102 6.00 15.55 7.33
N GLY A 103 6.67 15.25 8.43
CA GLY A 103 7.47 14.06 8.57
C GLY A 103 6.58 12.89 8.97
N VAL A 104 6.48 11.86 8.14
CA VAL A 104 5.68 10.65 8.40
C VAL A 104 6.57 9.42 8.50
N ILE A 105 6.34 8.60 9.53
CA ILE A 105 6.94 7.28 9.68
C ILE A 105 6.02 6.26 9.03
N VAL A 106 6.53 5.55 8.01
CA VAL A 106 5.81 4.49 7.29
C VAL A 106 6.63 3.21 7.31
N ASN A 107 5.98 2.11 7.63
CA ASN A 107 6.61 0.79 7.61
C ASN A 107 6.73 0.28 6.16
N LYS A 108 7.94 -0.06 5.75
CA LYS A 108 8.24 -0.66 4.45
C LYS A 108 8.85 -2.03 4.63
N ARG A 109 8.26 -3.05 4.01
CA ARG A 109 8.89 -4.37 3.90
C ARG A 109 10.06 -4.32 2.91
N VAL A 110 11.25 -4.71 3.36
CA VAL A 110 12.46 -4.83 2.55
C VAL A 110 12.93 -6.27 2.66
N ARG A 111 12.62 -7.06 1.62
CA ARG A 111 12.84 -8.53 1.60
C ARG A 111 12.19 -9.19 2.82
N ASN A 112 13.00 -9.57 3.81
CA ASN A 112 12.60 -10.40 4.94
C ASN A 112 12.19 -9.59 6.17
N ARG A 113 12.53 -8.30 6.24
CA ARG A 113 12.28 -7.44 7.42
C ARG A 113 11.41 -6.22 7.11
N VAL A 114 10.70 -5.75 8.12
CA VAL A 114 9.93 -4.50 8.07
C VAL A 114 10.76 -3.38 8.68
N ILE A 115 11.02 -2.33 7.90
CA ILE A 115 11.85 -1.20 8.31
C ILE A 115 10.98 0.06 8.40
N PRO A 116 10.98 0.79 9.51
CA PRO A 116 10.34 2.09 9.59
C PRO A 116 11.13 3.10 8.76
N LYS A 117 10.46 3.76 7.80
CA LYS A 117 11.05 4.79 6.95
C LYS A 117 10.45 6.14 7.32
N LYS A 118 11.32 7.11 7.59
CA LYS A 118 10.95 8.52 7.79
C LYS A 118 10.91 9.22 6.43
N ILE A 119 9.82 9.88 6.12
CA ILE A 119 9.58 10.53 4.83
C ILE A 119 9.10 11.95 5.09
N ASN A 120 9.58 12.91 4.32
CA ASN A 120 9.08 14.28 4.33
C ASN A 120 8.12 14.45 3.15
N ILE A 121 6.88 14.82 3.44
CA ILE A 121 5.79 14.91 2.47
C ILE A 121 5.08 16.24 2.68
N ARG A 122 4.65 16.92 1.62
CA ARG A 122 3.83 18.13 1.80
C ARG A 122 2.36 17.81 2.12
N ILE A 123 1.66 18.81 2.64
CA ILE A 123 0.27 18.68 3.14
C ILE A 123 -0.71 18.30 2.02
N GLU A 124 -0.47 18.69 0.78
CA GLU A 124 -1.33 18.41 -0.38
C GLU A 124 -1.42 16.91 -0.72
N HIS A 125 -0.50 16.11 -0.19
CA HIS A 125 -0.42 14.67 -0.43
C HIS A 125 -0.85 13.83 0.77
N VAL A 126 -1.36 14.48 1.82
CA VAL A 126 -1.66 13.85 3.10
C VAL A 126 -3.11 14.13 3.49
N SER A 127 -3.76 13.14 4.08
CA SER A 127 -5.08 13.27 4.69
C SER A 127 -5.14 12.57 6.03
N HIS A 128 -5.95 13.08 6.96
CA HIS A 128 -6.24 12.39 8.22
C HIS A 128 -6.94 11.06 7.98
N SER A 129 -6.56 10.03 8.74
CA SER A 129 -7.19 8.73 8.60
C SER A 129 -8.48 8.63 9.41
N LYS A 130 -9.57 8.25 8.74
CA LYS A 130 -10.90 8.05 9.36
C LYS A 130 -10.93 6.88 10.35
N CYS A 131 -10.03 5.90 10.19
CA CYS A 131 -9.97 4.75 11.09
C CYS A 131 -9.67 5.15 12.55
N ARG A 132 -8.89 6.22 12.75
CA ARG A 132 -8.59 6.73 14.09
C ARG A 132 -9.77 7.49 14.68
N GLN A 133 -10.55 8.20 13.84
CA GLN A 133 -11.73 8.93 14.29
C GLN A 133 -12.78 7.99 14.86
N ASP A 134 -13.12 6.92 14.14
CA ASP A 134 -14.06 5.90 14.61
C ASP A 134 -13.64 5.29 15.97
N PHE A 135 -12.34 4.97 16.11
CA PHE A 135 -11.81 4.47 17.37
C PHE A 135 -11.98 5.48 18.52
N LEU A 136 -11.68 6.75 18.29
CA LEU A 136 -11.76 7.80 19.31
C LEU A 136 -13.21 8.07 19.72
N THR A 137 -14.13 8.14 18.75
CA THR A 137 -15.57 8.28 19.01
C THR A 137 -16.06 7.15 19.91
N ARG A 138 -15.72 5.89 19.58
CA ARG A 138 -16.09 4.73 20.39
C ARG A 138 -15.47 4.72 21.79
N VAL A 139 -14.23 5.22 21.95
CA VAL A 139 -13.61 5.34 23.29
C VAL A 139 -14.42 6.31 24.14
N LYS A 140 -14.79 7.46 23.59
CA LYS A 140 -15.59 8.48 24.27
C LYS A 140 -16.97 7.93 24.67
N GLU A 141 -17.69 7.32 23.75
CA GLU A 141 -19.00 6.70 24.02
C GLU A 141 -18.90 5.64 25.12
N ASN A 142 -17.88 4.80 25.07
CA ASN A 142 -17.65 3.77 26.07
C ASN A 142 -17.34 4.35 27.46
N GLU A 143 -16.64 5.49 27.54
CA GLU A 143 -16.37 6.16 28.81
C GLU A 143 -17.63 6.79 29.40
N GLU A 144 -18.45 7.41 28.56
CA GLU A 144 -19.76 7.96 28.96
C GLU A 144 -20.67 6.84 29.50
N LEU A 145 -20.76 5.70 28.81
CA LEU A 145 -21.56 4.55 29.27
C LEU A 145 -21.05 3.98 30.61
N LYS A 146 -19.74 3.94 30.84
CA LYS A 146 -19.18 3.52 32.14
C LYS A 146 -19.57 4.49 33.25
N LYS A 147 -19.52 5.79 32.97
CA LYS A 147 -19.87 6.84 33.94
C LYS A 147 -21.36 6.72 34.31
N LEU A 148 -22.24 6.61 33.31
CA LEU A 148 -23.68 6.43 33.52
C LEU A 148 -24.02 5.14 34.30
N ALA A 149 -23.34 4.02 34.01
CA ALA A 149 -23.55 2.78 34.75
C ALA A 149 -23.13 2.91 36.22
N LYS A 150 -22.02 3.61 36.48
CA LYS A 150 -21.56 3.89 37.85
C LYS A 150 -22.53 4.80 38.61
N GLU A 151 -23.03 5.84 37.97
CA GLU A 151 -24.02 6.77 38.55
C GLU A 151 -25.34 6.07 38.89
N LYS A 152 -25.84 5.23 37.95
CA LYS A 152 -27.08 4.46 38.14
C LYS A 152 -26.93 3.24 39.04
N LYS A 153 -25.72 2.92 39.50
CA LYS A 153 -25.37 1.71 40.28
C LYS A 153 -25.83 0.40 39.62
N VAL A 154 -25.80 0.36 38.29
CA VAL A 154 -26.13 -0.85 37.50
C VAL A 154 -24.85 -1.59 37.16
N ASN A 155 -24.95 -2.89 36.93
CA ASN A 155 -23.84 -3.69 36.41
C ASN A 155 -23.24 -3.07 35.14
N LYS A 156 -21.91 -3.11 35.05
CA LYS A 156 -21.17 -2.52 33.93
C LYS A 156 -21.60 -3.16 32.59
N PRO A 157 -21.94 -2.37 31.57
CA PRO A 157 -22.31 -2.91 30.26
C PRO A 157 -21.12 -3.65 29.61
N ASN A 158 -21.42 -4.64 28.77
CA ASN A 158 -20.41 -5.29 27.96
C ASN A 158 -19.98 -4.37 26.81
N LEU A 159 -18.77 -3.81 26.90
CA LEU A 159 -18.24 -2.84 25.92
C LEU A 159 -17.38 -3.49 24.82
N LYS A 160 -17.24 -4.82 24.83
CA LYS A 160 -16.51 -5.54 23.79
C LYS A 160 -17.40 -5.71 22.56
N ARG A 161 -16.85 -5.42 21.39
CA ARG A 161 -17.53 -5.68 20.10
C ARG A 161 -17.75 -7.18 19.94
N GLN A 162 -18.97 -7.57 19.60
CA GLN A 162 -19.30 -8.94 19.24
C GLN A 162 -19.37 -9.07 17.72
N PRO A 163 -18.94 -10.20 17.13
CA PRO A 163 -19.23 -10.50 15.74
C PRO A 163 -20.74 -10.68 15.53
N VAL A 164 -21.17 -10.65 14.28
CA VAL A 164 -22.57 -10.91 13.93
C VAL A 164 -22.93 -12.32 14.38
N ALA A 165 -23.90 -12.42 15.29
CA ALA A 165 -24.45 -13.67 15.78
C ALA A 165 -25.37 -14.31 14.69
N PRO A 166 -25.62 -15.64 14.76
CA PRO A 166 -26.66 -16.25 13.93
C PRO A 166 -27.99 -15.50 14.11
N ARG A 167 -28.77 -15.44 13.02
CA ARG A 167 -30.10 -14.83 13.08
C ARG A 167 -30.93 -15.57 14.12
N GLY A 168 -31.53 -14.84 15.05
CA GLY A 168 -32.49 -15.42 15.98
C GLY A 168 -33.70 -15.99 15.25
N GLY A 169 -34.37 -16.96 15.88
CA GLY A 169 -35.67 -17.41 15.43
C GLY A 169 -36.64 -16.22 15.41
N HIS A 170 -37.32 -16.01 14.29
CA HIS A 170 -38.36 -15.00 14.15
C HIS A 170 -39.57 -15.62 13.48
N LEU A 171 -40.76 -15.20 13.94
CA LEU A 171 -42.02 -15.68 13.41
C LEU A 171 -42.48 -14.73 12.30
N ILE A 172 -42.65 -15.27 11.09
CA ILE A 172 -43.23 -14.54 9.98
C ILE A 172 -44.73 -14.84 9.96
N ARG A 173 -45.54 -13.82 10.27
CA ARG A 173 -47.00 -13.95 10.19
C ARG A 173 -47.44 -13.91 8.73
N VAL A 174 -48.15 -14.94 8.30
CA VAL A 174 -48.82 -14.96 6.99
C VAL A 174 -50.09 -14.11 7.11
N THR A 175 -50.08 -12.97 6.44
CA THR A 175 -51.20 -12.02 6.37
C THR A 175 -51.64 -11.91 4.91
N ARG A 176 -52.84 -11.37 4.65
CA ARG A 176 -53.36 -11.14 3.28
C ARG A 176 -52.37 -10.40 2.36
N VAL A 177 -51.55 -9.51 2.92
CA VAL A 177 -50.52 -8.73 2.21
C VAL A 177 -49.22 -9.51 2.01
N ASN A 178 -48.83 -10.37 2.97
CA ASN A 178 -47.61 -11.16 2.95
C ASN A 178 -47.92 -12.64 2.70
N ARG A 179 -48.59 -12.92 1.59
CA ARG A 179 -48.92 -14.27 1.16
C ARG A 179 -47.71 -14.91 0.45
N PRO A 180 -47.41 -16.19 0.69
CA PRO A 180 -46.41 -16.91 -0.08
C PRO A 180 -46.73 -16.84 -1.58
N VAL A 181 -45.73 -16.50 -2.39
CA VAL A 181 -45.84 -16.46 -3.85
C VAL A 181 -45.13 -17.68 -4.40
N ASN A 182 -45.86 -18.50 -5.17
CA ASN A 182 -45.26 -19.61 -5.90
C ASN A 182 -44.49 -19.04 -7.10
N LEU A 183 -43.20 -19.34 -7.18
CA LEU A 183 -42.34 -18.94 -8.29
C LEU A 183 -42.06 -20.16 -9.17
N ALA A 184 -42.12 -19.99 -10.48
CA ALA A 184 -41.75 -20.98 -11.47
C ALA A 184 -40.54 -20.49 -12.28
N PRO A 185 -39.65 -21.38 -12.75
CA PRO A 185 -38.57 -20.99 -13.65
C PRO A 185 -39.15 -20.41 -14.94
N LEU A 186 -38.56 -19.31 -15.41
CA LEU A 186 -38.92 -18.72 -16.69
C LEU A 186 -38.35 -19.57 -17.84
N PRO A 187 -39.06 -19.65 -18.98
CA PRO A 187 -38.53 -20.29 -20.17
C PRO A 187 -37.31 -19.52 -20.72
N TYR A 188 -36.47 -20.23 -21.47
CA TYR A 188 -35.33 -19.62 -22.16
C TYR A 188 -35.82 -18.70 -23.28
N GLU A 189 -35.37 -17.45 -23.26
CA GLU A 189 -35.64 -16.46 -24.30
C GLU A 189 -34.33 -15.82 -24.76
N LEU A 190 -34.13 -15.73 -26.08
CA LEU A 190 -33.02 -15.00 -26.68
C LEU A 190 -33.38 -13.52 -26.76
N VAL A 191 -32.86 -12.73 -25.83
CA VAL A 191 -32.95 -11.26 -25.86
C VAL A 191 -31.60 -10.72 -26.32
N ALA A 192 -31.57 -10.10 -27.50
CA ALA A 192 -30.41 -9.40 -28.08
C ALA A 192 -30.55 -7.88 -27.90
#